data_AF-A0A352FI80-F1
#
_entry.id   AF-A0A352FI80-F1
#
_cell.length_a   1.000
_cell.length_b   1.000
_cell.length_c   1.000
_cell.angle_alpha   90.00
_cell.angle_beta   90.00
_cell.angle_gamma   90.00
#
_symmetry.space_group_name_H-M   'P 1'
#
loop_
_entity.id
_entity.type
_entity.pdbx_description
1 polymer ?
#
loop_
_entity_poly.entity_id
_entity_poly.type
_entity_poly.pdbx_seq_one_letter_code
_entity_poly.pdbx_strand_id
1 'polypeptide(L)'
;MKRIFLIAGLATAFLLVVVAASAQKASFAGTWGLDKTKSQGLSTRMQGADKVTLTITQDDKTISLDQKVEGGQPPAGGGGGGAGGGGGRGGG
;
A
#
# COMPACT_ATOMS: atom_id res chain seq x y z
N MET A 1 -1.31 12.91 54.41
CA MET A 1 -1.00 13.77 53.25
C MET A 1 0.10 13.21 52.34
N LYS A 2 1.29 12.80 52.84
CA LYS A 2 2.38 12.23 52.02
C LYS A 2 1.99 11.09 51.06
N ARG A 3 1.10 10.19 51.50
CA ARG A 3 0.60 9.06 50.68
C ARG A 3 -0.31 9.51 49.52
N ILE A 4 -1.07 10.59 49.70
CA ILE A 4 -1.95 11.15 48.66
C ILE A 4 -1.10 11.81 47.57
N PHE A 5 -0.03 12.53 47.94
CA PHE A 5 0.93 13.07 46.98
C PHE A 5 1.65 11.99 46.17
N LEU A 6 1.96 10.85 46.80
CA LEU A 6 2.60 9.71 46.14
C LEU A 6 1.68 9.04 45.10
N ILE A 7 0.40 8.83 45.45
CA ILE A 7 -0.61 8.26 44.55
C ILE A 7 -0.92 9.21 43.40
N ALA A 8 -1.09 10.51 43.68
CA ALA A 8 -1.32 11.52 42.65
C ALA A 8 -0.13 11.62 41.68
N GLY A 9 1.10 11.57 42.19
CA GLY A 9 2.32 11.54 41.37
C GLY A 9 2.40 10.31 40.46
N LEU A 10 2.11 9.12 41.00
CA LEU A 10 2.06 7.87 40.22
C LEU A 10 0.96 7.88 39.15
N ALA A 11 -0.23 8.38 39.46
CA ALA A 11 -1.32 8.51 38.50
C ALA A 11 -0.97 9.49 37.36
N THR A 12 -0.29 10.58 37.68
CA THR A 12 0.15 11.58 36.69
C THR A 12 1.25 11.00 35.79
N ALA A 13 2.23 10.32 36.37
CA ALA A 13 3.27 9.63 35.61
C ALA A 13 2.69 8.54 34.70
N PHE A 14 1.71 7.77 35.20
CA PHE A 14 1.01 6.76 34.41
C PHE A 14 0.23 7.37 33.24
N LEU A 15 -0.49 8.48 33.47
CA LEU A 15 -1.22 9.18 32.41
C LEU A 15 -0.27 9.72 31.32
N LEU A 16 0.90 10.23 31.69
CA LEU A 16 1.90 10.70 30.72
C LEU A 16 2.44 9.56 29.83
N VAL A 17 2.64 8.37 30.40
CA VAL A 17 3.07 7.18 29.64
C VAL A 17 1.97 6.69 28.69
N VAL A 18 0.70 6.71 29.11
CA VAL A 18 -0.44 6.30 28.27
C VAL A 18 -0.60 7.24 27.06
N VAL A 19 -0.47 8.55 27.26
CA VAL A 19 -0.55 9.54 26.17
C VAL A 19 0.59 9.34 25.17
N ALA A 20 1.82 9.09 25.63
CA ALA A 20 2.96 8.86 24.75
C ALA A 20 2.80 7.60 23.87
N ALA A 21 2.23 6.52 24.40
CA ALA A 21 1.98 5.29 23.64
C ALA A 21 0.89 5.47 22.56
N SER A 22 -0.11 6.33 22.81
CA SER A 22 -1.19 6.61 21.85
C SER A 22 -0.77 7.54 20.70
N ALA A 23 0.41 8.17 20.79
CA ALA A 23 0.92 9.10 19.78
C ALA A 23 1.61 8.41 18.59
N GLN A 24 1.73 7.07 18.61
CA GLN A 24 2.32 6.35 17.48
C GLN A 24 1.33 6.33 16.32
N LYS A 25 1.53 7.25 15.38
CA LYS A 25 0.72 7.38 14.17
C LYS A 25 0.78 6.07 13.37
N ALA A 26 -0.35 5.37 13.26
CA ALA A 26 -0.46 4.20 12.41
C ALA A 26 -0.08 4.58 10.97
N SER A 27 0.86 3.83 10.39
CA SER A 27 1.37 4.06 9.04
C SER A 27 1.20 2.79 8.22
N PHE A 28 0.69 2.94 7.01
CA PHE A 28 0.63 1.89 6.00
C PHE A 28 1.84 1.92 5.07
N ALA A 29 2.78 2.85 5.30
CA ALA A 29 3.96 3.02 4.47
C ALA A 29 4.78 1.73 4.43
N GLY A 30 5.21 1.37 3.23
CA GLY A 30 5.99 0.16 2.99
C GLY A 30 5.62 -0.53 1.69
N THR A 31 6.29 -1.65 1.47
CA THR A 31 6.11 -2.47 0.27
C THR A 31 5.36 -3.75 0.64
N TRP A 32 4.20 -3.94 0.04
CA TRP A 32 3.28 -5.03 0.32
C TRP A 32 3.28 -6.00 -0.86
N GLY A 33 3.49 -7.28 -0.61
CA GLY A 33 3.33 -8.34 -1.61
C GLY A 33 1.94 -8.96 -1.54
N LEU A 34 1.30 -9.19 -2.69
CA LEU A 34 0.06 -9.95 -2.73
C LEU A 34 0.32 -11.43 -2.50
N ASP A 35 -0.28 -11.97 -1.43
CA ASP A 35 -0.34 -13.41 -1.21
C ASP A 35 -1.57 -13.98 -1.93
N LYS A 36 -1.34 -14.56 -3.12
CA LYS A 36 -2.39 -15.16 -3.94
C LYS A 36 -3.07 -16.36 -3.26
N THR A 37 -2.38 -17.05 -2.35
CA THR A 37 -2.93 -18.23 -1.66
C THR A 37 -3.91 -17.86 -0.56
N LYS A 38 -3.80 -16.63 -0.03
CA LYS A 38 -4.67 -16.10 1.04
C LYS A 38 -5.73 -15.13 0.52
N SER A 39 -5.80 -14.94 -0.80
CA SER A 39 -6.68 -13.95 -1.42
C SER A 39 -7.75 -14.64 -2.26
N GLN A 40 -8.98 -14.11 -2.21
CA GLN A 40 -10.10 -14.57 -3.03
C GLN A 40 -10.59 -13.43 -3.94
N GLY A 41 -11.24 -13.76 -5.06
CA GLY A 41 -11.80 -12.75 -5.97
C GLY A 41 -10.78 -11.94 -6.77
N LEU A 42 -9.54 -12.45 -6.94
CA LEU A 42 -8.51 -11.78 -7.73
C LEU A 42 -8.89 -11.71 -9.21
N SER A 43 -8.52 -10.63 -9.90
CA SER A 43 -8.68 -10.53 -11.35
C SER A 43 -7.79 -11.55 -12.09
N THR A 44 -8.17 -11.96 -13.30
CA THR A 44 -7.39 -12.90 -14.13
C THR A 44 -5.94 -12.45 -14.32
N ARG A 45 -5.73 -11.14 -14.51
CA ARG A 45 -4.40 -10.54 -14.62
C ARG A 45 -3.56 -10.75 -13.36
N MET A 46 -4.13 -10.59 -12.16
CA MET A 46 -3.41 -10.75 -10.89
C MET A 46 -3.20 -12.23 -10.53
N GLN A 47 -4.14 -13.10 -10.92
CA GLN A 47 -3.98 -14.55 -10.76
C GLN A 47 -2.79 -15.07 -11.59
N GLY A 48 -2.72 -14.62 -12.85
CA GLY A 48 -1.65 -14.99 -13.79
C GLY A 48 -0.33 -14.26 -13.59
N ALA A 49 -0.27 -13.20 -12.80
CA ALA A 49 0.96 -12.47 -12.52
C ALA A 49 1.93 -13.30 -11.66
N ASP A 50 3.23 -13.18 -11.94
CA ASP A 50 4.28 -13.78 -11.13
C ASP A 50 4.37 -13.09 -9.77
N LYS A 51 4.21 -11.76 -9.77
CA LYS A 51 4.27 -10.94 -8.56
C LYS A 51 3.34 -9.73 -8.67
N VAL A 52 2.64 -9.43 -7.58
CA VAL A 52 1.94 -8.15 -7.42
C VAL A 52 2.49 -7.47 -6.17
N THR A 53 2.96 -6.25 -6.33
CA THR A 53 3.55 -5.44 -5.27
C THR A 53 2.82 -4.10 -5.18
N LEU A 54 2.49 -3.67 -3.97
CA LEU A 54 1.93 -2.35 -3.69
C LEU A 54 2.91 -1.59 -2.79
N THR A 55 3.47 -0.51 -3.29
CA THR A 55 4.29 0.42 -2.49
C THR A 55 3.39 1.55 -2.03
N ILE A 56 3.27 1.71 -0.72
CA ILE A 56 2.54 2.81 -0.10
C ILE A 56 3.59 3.79 0.44
N THR A 57 3.52 5.03 -0.01
CA THR A 57 4.26 6.14 0.62
C THR A 57 3.24 6.99 1.36
N GLN A 58 3.46 7.20 2.65
CA GLN A 58 2.55 7.96 3.50
C GLN A 58 3.33 9.00 4.30
N ASP A 59 2.84 10.24 4.27
CA ASP A 59 3.29 11.33 5.13
C ASP A 59 2.15 11.81 6.04
N ASP A 60 2.27 13.01 6.61
CA ASP A 60 1.27 13.61 7.50
C ASP A 60 -0.04 14.01 6.86
N LYS A 61 -0.05 14.21 5.54
CA LYS A 61 -1.19 14.78 4.81
C LYS A 61 -1.58 13.95 3.60
N THR A 62 -0.71 13.08 3.12
CA THR A 62 -0.87 12.38 1.86
C THR A 62 -0.54 10.89 1.97
N ILE A 63 -1.24 10.11 1.15
CA ILE A 63 -0.96 8.70 0.90
C ILE A 63 -0.88 8.53 -0.61
N SER A 64 0.23 8.01 -1.10
CA SER A 64 0.41 7.62 -2.50
C SER A 64 0.61 6.11 -2.62
N LEU A 65 0.05 5.56 -3.69
CA LEU A 65 0.02 4.13 -3.96
C LEU A 65 0.66 3.89 -5.33
N ASP A 66 1.69 3.05 -5.36
CA ASP A 66 2.29 2.55 -6.59
C ASP A 66 2.10 1.05 -6.66
N GLN A 67 1.35 0.57 -7.66
CA GLN A 67 1.08 -0.85 -7.83
C GLN A 67 1.80 -1.39 -9.05
N LYS A 68 2.63 -2.40 -8.82
CA LYS A 68 3.35 -3.12 -9.85
C LYS A 68 2.84 -4.54 -9.98
N VAL A 69 2.48 -4.92 -11.21
CA VAL A 69 2.10 -6.30 -11.57
C VAL A 69 3.16 -6.79 -12.56
N GLU A 70 3.92 -7.79 -12.16
CA GLU A 70 4.99 -8.39 -12.94
C GLU A 70 4.56 -9.77 -13.43
N GLY A 71 4.94 -10.11 -14.67
CA GLY A 71 4.63 -11.39 -15.27
C GLY A 71 3.16 -11.56 -15.68
N GLY A 72 2.86 -12.79 -16.09
CA GLY A 72 1.56 -13.19 -16.64
C GLY A 72 1.48 -13.05 -18.15
N GLN A 73 0.76 -14.00 -18.75
CA GLN A 73 0.45 -13.99 -20.18
C GLN A 73 -0.40 -12.74 -20.48
N PRO A 74 -0.03 -11.89 -21.46
CA PRO A 74 -0.97 -10.91 -21.98
C PRO A 74 -2.25 -11.66 -22.39
N PRO A 75 -3.45 -11.06 -22.22
CA PRO A 75 -4.69 -11.73 -22.59
C PRO A 75 -4.57 -12.33 -23.98
N ALA A 76 -4.79 -13.65 -24.09
CA ALA A 76 -4.83 -14.33 -25.37
C ALA A 76 -5.94 -13.69 -26.21
N GLY A 77 -5.56 -12.82 -27.14
CA GLY A 77 -6.48 -11.95 -27.89
C GLY A 77 -5.87 -10.64 -28.38
N GLY A 78 -4.71 -10.23 -27.88
CA GLY A 78 -3.94 -9.13 -28.47
C GLY A 78 -3.10 -9.61 -29.65
N GLY A 79 -3.71 -9.68 -30.83
CA GLY A 79 -3.00 -9.91 -32.09
C GLY A 79 -1.78 -8.98 -32.20
N GLY A 80 -0.67 -9.54 -32.69
CA GLY A 80 0.59 -8.84 -32.82
C GLY A 80 0.48 -7.52 -33.61
N GLY A 81 1.26 -6.55 -33.19
CA GLY A 81 1.42 -5.27 -33.85
C GLY A 81 2.63 -4.56 -33.29
N GLY A 82 3.81 -5.12 -33.56
CA GLY A 82 5.07 -4.45 -33.26
C GLY A 82 5.27 -3.21 -34.13
N ALA A 83 6.14 -2.34 -33.61
CA ALA A 83 7.00 -1.43 -34.36
C ALA A 83 6.32 -0.37 -35.26
N GLY A 84 6.26 0.86 -34.73
CA GLY A 84 6.90 2.01 -35.37
C GLY A 84 6.29 2.62 -36.64
N GLY A 85 6.48 3.93 -36.76
CA GLY A 85 6.47 4.61 -38.05
C GLY A 85 5.24 5.49 -38.28
N GLY A 86 5.46 6.80 -38.23
CA GLY A 86 4.47 7.77 -38.68
C GLY A 86 4.20 7.69 -40.18
N GLY A 87 3.13 8.35 -40.60
CA GLY A 87 2.79 8.53 -42.01
C GLY A 87 1.35 8.97 -42.16
N GLY A 88 1.14 10.19 -42.64
CA GLY A 88 -0.18 10.73 -42.94
C GLY A 88 -0.83 10.12 -44.19
N ARG A 89 -1.87 10.84 -44.66
CA ARG A 89 -2.85 10.57 -45.74
C ARG A 89 -4.19 10.09 -45.14
N GLY A 90 -5.35 10.68 -45.40
CA GLY A 90 -5.79 11.60 -46.44
C GLY A 90 -7.02 10.99 -47.14
N GLY A 91 -8.14 11.74 -47.18
CA GLY A 91 -9.21 11.61 -48.18
C GLY A 91 -10.23 10.47 -48.01
N GLY A 92 -11.50 10.84 -47.98
CA GLY A 92 -12.68 9.97 -48.00
C GLY A 92 -13.91 10.73 -47.57
#